data_AF-A0A1Y4AHQ8-F1
#
_entry.id   AF-A0A1Y4AHQ8-F1
#
_cell.length_a   1.000
_cell.length_b   1.000
_cell.length_c   1.000
_cell.angle_alpha   90.00
_cell.angle_beta   90.00
_cell.angle_gamma   90.00
#
_symmetry.space_group_name_H-M   'P 1'
#
loop_
_entity.id
_entity.type
_entity.pdbx_description
1 polymer ?
#
loop_
_entity_poly.entity_id
_entity_poly.type
_entity_poly.pdbx_seq_one_letter_code
_entity_poly.pdbx_strand_id
1 'polypeptide(L)'
;MNRYALLIFAFLSLLITSCKDKNAVALKEKLQSEYARPDKVTNLSSGSKAQYMQMEKSINQQYIKDLDSLVNTGFTRQLERFENEELGVLSSYKNMFSWLFKSKQSWDDAMIVMSNKYFNSLDVSQEQHALYLEYVKDIKEIRQQFLSVKGLPSYTQIDLPSETITLDAFSNHSRNNLVIEFGTEIFGWFLGFVLVQIILLFIDKIAGLWGCLIDVIVFIIIVVISVFMSSSNDTKLIESLEKQHNQTVRYDYETLLKSLNNNTAKFYENL
;
A
#
# COMPACT_ATOMS: atom_id res chain seq x y z
N MET A 1 38.78 59.05 -16.62
CA MET A 1 38.38 58.44 -15.34
C MET A 1 38.61 56.95 -15.43
N ASN A 2 39.56 56.43 -14.65
CA ASN A 2 40.07 55.07 -14.75
C ASN A 2 39.03 54.02 -14.30
N ARG A 3 38.83 52.97 -15.11
CA ARG A 3 37.96 51.80 -14.81
C ARG A 3 38.30 51.12 -13.47
N TYR A 4 39.54 51.29 -12.98
CA TYR A 4 39.98 50.81 -11.68
C TYR A 4 39.41 51.60 -10.49
N ALA A 5 39.12 52.89 -10.66
CA ALA A 5 38.55 53.70 -9.57
C ALA A 5 37.11 53.26 -9.24
N LEU A 6 36.36 52.81 -10.23
CA LEU A 6 34.97 52.36 -10.08
C LEU A 6 34.89 50.96 -9.44
N LEU A 7 35.86 50.08 -9.75
CA LEU A 7 36.03 48.80 -9.06
C LEU A 7 36.46 48.97 -7.61
N ILE A 8 37.37 49.91 -7.33
CA ILE A 8 37.79 50.24 -5.96
C ILE A 8 36.61 50.80 -5.15
N PHE A 9 35.79 51.66 -5.75
CA PHE A 9 34.59 52.20 -5.08
C PHE A 9 33.51 51.13 -4.84
N ALA A 10 33.33 50.19 -5.77
CA ALA A 10 32.43 49.05 -5.60
C ALA A 10 32.92 48.05 -4.54
N PHE A 11 34.23 47.87 -4.41
CA PHE A 11 34.83 47.03 -3.37
C PHE A 11 34.73 47.69 -1.99
N LEU A 12 34.92 49.02 -1.92
CA LEU A 12 34.73 49.80 -0.69
C LEU A 12 33.26 49.87 -0.25
N SER A 13 32.29 49.91 -1.17
CA SER A 13 30.87 49.88 -0.82
C SER A 13 30.41 48.51 -0.29
N LEU A 14 31.00 47.40 -0.78
CA LEU A 14 30.80 46.05 -0.24
C LEU A 14 31.40 45.84 1.16
N LEU A 15 32.46 46.59 1.50
CA LEU A 15 33.06 46.54 2.84
C LEU A 15 32.22 47.29 3.90
N ILE A 16 31.44 48.30 3.49
CA ILE A 16 30.64 49.14 4.39
C ILE A 16 29.28 48.48 4.73
N THR A 17 28.84 47.45 4.00
CA THR A 17 27.62 46.69 4.33
C THR A 17 27.84 45.53 5.30
N SER A 18 29.07 45.31 5.79
CA SER A 18 29.31 44.39 6.92
C SER A 18 29.01 45.07 8.28
N CYS A 19 27.82 45.69 8.39
CA CYS A 19 27.23 45.92 9.69
C CYS A 19 26.81 44.55 10.22
N LYS A 20 27.72 43.91 10.96
CA LYS A 20 27.39 42.78 11.82
C LYS A 20 26.25 43.21 12.74
N ASP A 21 25.04 42.80 12.40
CA ASP A 21 23.90 42.92 13.28
C ASP A 21 24.26 42.20 14.57
N LYS A 22 24.39 42.96 15.66
CA LYS A 22 24.78 42.43 16.97
C LYS A 22 23.81 41.34 17.43
N ASN A 23 22.55 41.40 16.96
CA ASN A 23 21.55 40.38 17.24
C ASN A 23 21.81 39.09 16.46
N ALA A 24 22.27 39.18 15.20
CA ALA A 24 22.62 38.02 14.39
C ALA A 24 23.91 37.35 14.85
N VAL A 25 24.89 38.13 15.31
CA VAL A 25 26.12 37.59 15.91
C VAL A 25 25.82 36.94 17.26
N ALA A 26 25.01 37.58 18.12
CA ALA A 26 24.59 37.00 19.38
C ALA A 26 23.75 35.72 19.19
N LEU A 27 22.87 35.69 18.19
CA LEU A 27 22.07 34.50 17.86
C LEU A 27 22.96 33.36 17.34
N LYS A 28 23.96 33.68 16.51
CA LYS A 28 24.93 32.70 16.01
C LYS A 28 25.81 32.14 17.13
N GLU A 29 26.30 32.99 18.04
CA GLU A 29 27.04 32.54 19.23
C GLU A 29 26.17 31.68 20.15
N LYS A 30 24.87 32.00 20.29
CA LYS A 30 23.92 31.21 21.11
C LYS A 30 23.54 29.87 20.48
N LEU A 31 23.59 29.75 19.15
CA LEU A 31 23.38 28.51 18.41
C LEU A 31 24.66 27.65 18.33
N GLN A 32 25.84 28.29 18.43
CA GLN A 32 27.15 27.62 18.36
C GLN A 32 27.78 27.37 19.73
N SER A 33 27.25 27.96 20.81
CA SER A 33 27.70 27.65 22.17
C SER A 33 27.37 26.20 22.48
N GLU A 34 28.39 25.44 22.87
CA GLU A 34 28.25 24.07 23.37
C GLU A 34 27.16 24.04 24.44
N TYR A 35 26.18 23.15 24.27
CA TYR A 35 25.01 23.08 25.14
C TYR A 35 25.48 22.73 26.54
N ALA A 36 25.67 23.74 27.40
CA ALA A 36 25.99 23.54 28.79
C ALA A 36 24.81 22.78 29.40
N ARG A 37 25.03 21.49 29.65
CA ARG A 37 24.03 20.59 30.22
C ARG A 37 23.58 21.22 31.55
N PRO A 38 22.32 21.66 31.67
CA PRO A 38 21.88 22.29 32.90
C PRO A 38 21.89 21.23 33.99
N ASP A 39 22.66 21.49 35.05
CA ASP A 39 22.57 20.77 36.31
C ASP A 39 21.14 20.86 36.84
N LYS A 40 20.58 19.69 37.20
CA LYS A 40 19.30 19.46 37.89
C LYS A 40 18.14 20.40 37.52
N VAL A 41 17.21 19.83 36.75
CA VAL A 41 15.88 20.38 36.44
C VAL A 41 15.22 21.05 37.65
N THR A 42 15.25 22.37 37.68
CA THR A 42 14.34 23.21 38.47
C THR A 42 13.24 23.69 37.53
N ASN A 43 12.08 23.03 37.59
CA ASN A 43 10.79 23.41 37.02
C ASN A 43 10.83 24.10 35.64
N LEU A 44 10.74 23.29 34.58
CA LEU A 44 10.47 23.77 33.21
C LEU A 44 9.18 24.61 33.19
N SER A 45 9.19 25.70 32.40
CA SER A 45 8.03 26.60 32.30
C SER A 45 6.80 25.87 31.71
N SER A 46 5.60 26.28 32.12
CA SER A 46 4.32 25.76 31.59
C SER A 46 4.24 25.88 30.06
N GLY A 47 4.85 26.92 29.50
CA GLY A 47 4.93 27.13 28.05
C GLY A 47 5.82 26.12 27.33
N SER A 48 6.97 25.76 27.92
CA SER A 48 7.85 24.70 27.36
C SER A 48 7.16 23.34 27.40
N LYS A 49 6.49 23.00 28.51
CA LYS A 49 5.70 21.76 28.64
C LYS A 49 4.63 21.65 27.55
N ALA A 50 3.91 22.73 27.27
CA ALA A 50 2.89 22.78 26.22
C ALA A 50 3.48 22.57 24.82
N GLN A 51 4.65 23.15 24.53
CA GLN A 51 5.33 23.02 23.23
C GLN A 51 5.79 21.57 22.96
N TYR A 52 6.46 20.93 23.91
CA TYR A 52 6.90 19.54 23.76
C TYR A 52 5.72 18.56 23.67
N MET A 53 4.66 18.79 24.45
CA MET A 53 3.42 18.03 24.33
C MET A 53 2.79 18.17 22.93
N GLN A 54 2.81 19.36 22.34
CA GLN A 54 2.28 19.59 20.98
C GLN A 54 3.15 18.91 19.91
N MET A 55 4.47 18.97 20.04
CA MET A 55 5.39 18.27 19.12
C MET A 55 5.17 16.76 19.16
N GLU A 56 5.07 16.16 20.35
CA GLU A 56 4.84 14.73 20.49
C GLU A 56 3.47 14.30 19.92
N LYS A 57 2.42 15.12 20.11
CA LYS A 57 1.11 14.88 19.47
C LYS A 57 1.18 14.93 17.94
N SER A 58 2.02 15.81 17.38
CA SER A 58 2.25 15.86 15.93
C SER A 58 2.94 14.59 15.42
N ILE A 59 3.89 14.04 16.17
CA ILE A 59 4.53 12.75 15.85
C ILE A 59 3.50 11.62 15.90
N ASN A 60 2.64 11.59 16.93
CA ASN A 60 1.57 10.60 17.02
C ASN A 60 0.64 10.66 15.80
N GLN A 61 0.26 11.87 15.36
CA GLN A 61 -0.58 12.05 14.17
C GLN A 61 0.12 11.57 12.90
N GLN A 62 1.40 11.90 12.74
CA GLN A 62 2.19 11.48 11.58
C GLN A 62 2.35 9.96 11.53
N TYR A 63 2.67 9.32 12.66
CA TYR A 63 2.75 7.86 12.77
C TYR A 63 1.45 7.17 12.35
N ILE A 64 0.29 7.67 12.79
CA ILE A 64 -1.01 7.11 12.41
C ILE A 64 -1.27 7.24 10.92
N LYS A 65 -0.94 8.39 10.34
CA LYS A 65 -1.08 8.63 8.90
C LYS A 65 -0.17 7.70 8.08
N ASP A 66 1.07 7.52 8.51
CA ASP A 66 2.02 6.66 7.81
C ASP A 66 1.64 5.19 7.95
N LEU A 67 1.12 4.79 9.12
CA LEU A 67 0.60 3.44 9.34
C LEU A 67 -0.60 3.15 8.43
N ASP A 68 -1.56 4.07 8.33
CA ASP A 68 -2.70 3.96 7.42
C ASP A 68 -2.26 3.87 5.96
N SER A 69 -1.33 4.75 5.55
CA SER A 69 -0.76 4.72 4.21
C SER A 69 -0.05 3.39 3.90
N LEU A 70 0.73 2.87 4.85
CA LEU A 70 1.50 1.64 4.69
C LEU A 70 0.59 0.42 4.52
N VAL A 71 -0.44 0.30 5.36
CA VAL A 71 -1.42 -0.78 5.28
C VAL A 71 -2.14 -0.76 3.94
N ASN A 72 -2.70 0.39 3.57
CA ASN A 72 -3.48 0.53 2.33
C ASN A 72 -2.60 0.30 1.09
N THR A 73 -1.37 0.84 1.09
CA THR A 73 -0.41 0.63 -0.02
C THR A 73 0.07 -0.82 -0.07
N GLY A 74 0.22 -1.48 1.07
CA GLY A 74 0.58 -2.90 1.16
C GLY A 74 -0.43 -3.78 0.43
N PHE A 75 -1.70 -3.65 0.76
CA PHE A 75 -2.76 -4.41 0.12
C PHE A 75 -2.88 -4.09 -1.37
N THR A 76 -2.83 -2.81 -1.77
CA THR A 76 -2.87 -2.43 -3.19
C THR A 76 -1.74 -3.09 -3.99
N ARG A 77 -0.51 -3.12 -3.46
CA ARG A 77 0.63 -3.80 -4.12
C ARG A 77 0.39 -5.30 -4.27
N GLN A 78 -0.18 -5.94 -3.24
CA GLN A 78 -0.51 -7.37 -3.27
C GLN A 78 -1.59 -7.68 -4.30
N LEU A 79 -2.62 -6.83 -4.36
CA LEU A 79 -3.73 -6.95 -5.28
C LEU A 79 -3.29 -6.73 -6.74
N GLU A 80 -2.46 -5.72 -7.00
CA GLU A 80 -1.88 -5.47 -8.33
C GLU A 80 -1.03 -6.67 -8.80
N ARG A 81 -0.23 -7.26 -7.91
CA ARG A 81 0.54 -8.46 -8.24
C ARG A 81 -0.37 -9.66 -8.53
N PHE A 82 -1.42 -9.84 -7.76
CA PHE A 82 -2.42 -10.89 -7.99
C PHE A 82 -3.14 -10.70 -9.33
N GLU A 83 -3.57 -9.48 -9.65
CA GLU A 83 -4.21 -9.16 -10.93
C GLU A 83 -3.28 -9.46 -12.10
N ASN A 84 -2.03 -9.02 -12.03
CA ASN A 84 -1.04 -9.24 -13.09
C ASN A 84 -0.68 -10.72 -13.31
N GLU A 85 -0.64 -11.53 -12.25
CA GLU A 85 -0.21 -12.94 -12.34
C GLU A 85 -1.38 -13.91 -12.56
N GLU A 86 -2.56 -13.67 -11.97
CA GLU A 86 -3.68 -14.63 -11.94
C GLU A 86 -4.93 -14.19 -12.71
N LEU A 87 -5.03 -12.92 -13.14
CA LEU A 87 -6.14 -12.42 -13.96
C LEU A 87 -5.70 -12.20 -15.43
N GLY A 88 -6.67 -11.87 -16.28
CA GLY A 88 -6.47 -11.76 -17.72
C GLY A 88 -6.68 -13.07 -18.47
N VAL A 89 -6.78 -12.98 -19.81
CA VAL A 89 -7.33 -14.04 -20.67
C VAL A 89 -6.63 -15.39 -20.48
N LEU A 90 -5.30 -15.43 -20.53
CA LEU A 90 -4.54 -16.69 -20.42
C LEU A 90 -4.64 -17.32 -19.03
N SER A 91 -4.51 -16.50 -17.98
CA SER A 91 -4.65 -16.97 -16.59
C SER A 91 -6.08 -17.43 -16.32
N SER A 92 -7.09 -16.74 -16.86
CA SER A 92 -8.49 -17.16 -16.84
C SER A 92 -8.68 -18.56 -17.42
N TYR A 93 -8.13 -18.88 -18.61
CA TYR A 93 -8.18 -20.25 -19.15
C TYR A 93 -7.50 -21.27 -18.24
N LYS A 94 -6.28 -20.97 -17.77
CA LYS A 94 -5.55 -21.84 -16.85
C LYS A 94 -6.37 -22.14 -15.59
N ASN A 95 -7.00 -21.11 -15.01
CA ASN A 95 -7.78 -21.22 -13.79
C ASN A 95 -9.11 -21.95 -14.02
N MET A 96 -9.78 -21.72 -15.15
CA MET A 96 -10.95 -22.50 -15.58
C MET A 96 -10.65 -23.99 -15.71
N PHE A 97 -9.58 -24.35 -16.43
CA PHE A 97 -9.20 -25.75 -16.61
C PHE A 97 -8.74 -26.39 -15.30
N SER A 98 -7.99 -25.65 -14.48
CA SER A 98 -7.61 -26.07 -13.14
C SER A 98 -8.85 -26.38 -12.28
N TRP A 99 -9.89 -25.54 -12.34
CA TRP A 99 -11.15 -25.75 -11.64
C TRP A 99 -11.92 -26.97 -12.15
N LEU A 100 -11.95 -27.19 -13.47
CA LEU A 100 -12.62 -28.32 -14.10
C LEU A 100 -12.01 -29.68 -13.74
N PHE A 101 -10.68 -29.75 -13.72
CA PHE A 101 -9.97 -31.03 -13.62
C PHE A 101 -9.50 -31.38 -12.21
N LYS A 102 -9.45 -30.42 -11.29
CA LYS A 102 -9.11 -30.68 -9.88
C LYS A 102 -10.33 -31.18 -9.11
N SER A 103 -10.07 -32.05 -8.12
CA SER A 103 -11.07 -32.30 -7.08
C SER A 103 -11.29 -31.04 -6.25
N LYS A 104 -12.46 -30.92 -5.61
CA LYS A 104 -12.76 -29.79 -4.72
C LYS A 104 -11.66 -29.58 -3.66
N GLN A 105 -11.21 -30.65 -3.02
CA GLN A 105 -10.14 -30.56 -2.02
C GLN A 105 -8.83 -30.04 -2.62
N SER A 106 -8.42 -30.55 -3.79
CA SER A 106 -7.19 -30.08 -4.46
C SER A 106 -7.28 -28.62 -4.93
N TRP A 107 -8.50 -28.17 -5.27
CA TRP A 107 -8.76 -26.78 -5.57
C TRP A 107 -8.66 -25.89 -4.33
N ASP A 108 -9.33 -26.27 -3.24
CA ASP A 108 -9.34 -25.52 -1.98
C ASP A 108 -7.90 -25.40 -1.42
N ASP A 109 -7.11 -26.47 -1.44
CA ASP A 109 -5.70 -26.46 -1.04
C ASP A 109 -4.86 -25.50 -1.92
N ALA A 110 -5.09 -25.51 -3.23
CA ALA A 110 -4.41 -24.61 -4.16
C ALA A 110 -4.78 -23.14 -3.91
N MET A 111 -6.04 -22.86 -3.54
CA MET A 111 -6.49 -21.52 -3.18
C MET A 111 -5.86 -21.02 -1.88
N ILE A 112 -5.68 -21.88 -0.88
CA ILE A 112 -4.97 -21.52 0.36
C ILE A 112 -3.51 -21.16 0.06
N VAL A 113 -2.82 -21.99 -0.73
CA VAL A 113 -1.43 -21.74 -1.13
C VAL A 113 -1.33 -20.44 -1.92
N MET A 114 -2.27 -20.19 -2.83
CA MET A 114 -2.30 -18.97 -3.64
C MET A 114 -2.59 -17.73 -2.80
N SER A 115 -3.53 -17.81 -1.86
CA SER A 115 -3.80 -16.71 -0.92
C SER A 115 -2.55 -16.37 -0.13
N ASN A 116 -1.87 -17.37 0.44
CA ASN A 116 -0.62 -17.16 1.16
C ASN A 116 0.53 -16.65 0.28
N LYS A 117 0.51 -16.91 -1.03
CA LYS A 117 1.52 -16.38 -1.95
C LYS A 117 1.36 -14.86 -2.15
N TYR A 118 0.12 -14.38 -2.27
CA TYR A 118 -0.15 -13.00 -2.68
C TYR A 118 -0.55 -12.08 -1.52
N PHE A 119 -1.33 -12.58 -0.56
CA PHE A 119 -1.95 -11.79 0.51
C PHE A 119 -1.35 -12.11 1.89
N ASN A 120 -0.07 -12.49 1.93
CA ASN A 120 0.63 -12.70 3.19
C ASN A 120 0.96 -11.37 3.87
N SER A 121 0.55 -11.23 5.12
CA SER A 121 0.79 -10.04 5.93
C SER A 121 2.22 -9.91 6.45
N LEU A 122 3.11 -10.87 6.20
CA LEU A 122 4.48 -10.87 6.73
C LEU A 122 5.27 -9.62 6.33
N ASP A 123 5.27 -9.26 5.05
CA ASP A 123 6.04 -8.11 4.55
C ASP A 123 5.48 -6.80 5.12
N VAL A 124 4.14 -6.66 5.12
CA VAL A 124 3.44 -5.52 5.71
C VAL A 124 3.73 -5.41 7.21
N SER A 125 3.73 -6.53 7.93
CA SER A 125 4.04 -6.57 9.38
C SER A 125 5.48 -6.16 9.69
N GLN A 126 6.43 -6.50 8.81
CA GLN A 126 7.83 -6.06 8.95
C GLN A 126 7.97 -4.56 8.70
N GLU A 127 7.36 -4.04 7.64
CA GLU A 127 7.34 -2.60 7.34
C GLU A 127 6.68 -1.81 8.49
N GLN A 128 5.57 -2.31 9.04
CA GLN A 128 4.91 -1.74 10.22
C GLN A 128 5.82 -1.72 11.44
N HIS A 129 6.54 -2.81 11.70
CA HIS A 129 7.47 -2.89 12.83
C HIS A 129 8.59 -1.85 12.68
N ALA A 130 9.13 -1.68 11.48
CA ALA A 130 10.14 -0.66 11.20
C ALA A 130 9.60 0.75 11.45
N LEU A 131 8.39 1.06 10.96
CA LEU A 131 7.71 2.34 11.19
C LEU A 131 7.49 2.61 12.69
N TYR A 132 7.11 1.58 13.45
CA TYR A 132 6.96 1.69 14.91
C TYR A 132 8.30 1.98 15.61
N LEU A 133 9.39 1.33 15.20
CA LEU A 133 10.71 1.59 15.77
C LEU A 133 11.18 3.03 15.51
N GLU A 134 10.87 3.57 14.34
CA GLU A 134 11.13 4.97 13.99
C GLU A 134 10.31 5.92 14.87
N TYR A 135 9.01 5.69 15.00
CA TYR A 135 8.14 6.42 15.92
C TYR A 135 8.69 6.44 17.35
N VAL A 136 9.08 5.28 17.90
CA VAL A 136 9.63 5.18 19.26
C VAL A 136 10.93 5.97 19.40
N LYS A 137 11.78 5.97 18.37
CA LYS A 137 13.01 6.74 18.36
C LYS A 137 12.71 8.24 18.44
N ASP A 138 11.77 8.75 17.64
CA ASP A 138 11.41 10.18 17.64
C ASP A 138 10.83 10.63 18.98
N ILE A 139 9.92 9.83 19.56
CA ILE A 139 9.37 10.09 20.91
C ILE A 139 10.50 10.13 21.95
N LYS A 140 11.43 9.19 21.88
CA LYS A 140 12.57 9.12 22.80
C LYS A 140 13.47 10.34 22.67
N GLU A 141 13.77 10.77 21.44
CA GLU A 141 14.59 11.96 21.18
C GLU A 141 13.93 13.23 21.74
N ILE A 142 12.64 13.45 21.48
CA ILE A 142 11.89 14.60 22.02
C ILE A 142 11.87 14.57 23.55
N ARG A 143 11.60 13.42 24.16
CA ARG A 143 11.56 13.29 25.62
C ARG A 143 12.93 13.43 26.27
N GLN A 144 14.02 13.03 25.59
CA GLN A 144 15.39 13.25 26.02
C GLN A 144 15.85 14.71 25.86
N GLN A 145 15.31 15.43 24.88
CA GLN A 145 15.50 16.88 24.77
C GLN A 145 14.73 17.61 25.88
N PHE A 146 13.55 17.12 26.25
CA PHE A 146 12.77 17.65 27.38
C PHE A 146 13.39 17.33 28.74
N LEU A 147 13.86 16.09 28.94
CA LEU A 147 14.50 15.62 30.17
C LEU A 147 15.99 15.42 29.94
N SER A 148 16.83 16.20 30.60
CA SER A 148 18.21 15.81 30.84
C SER A 148 18.26 14.58 31.77
N VAL A 149 18.04 13.40 31.19
CA VAL A 149 18.11 12.05 31.77
C VAL A 149 16.92 11.64 32.68
N LYS A 150 16.07 10.71 32.21
CA LYS A 150 15.61 9.50 32.92
C LYS A 150 14.77 8.58 32.02
N GLY A 151 14.85 7.27 32.27
CA GLY A 151 14.40 6.17 31.40
C GLY A 151 12.88 6.08 31.17
N LEU A 152 12.52 5.50 30.02
CA LEU A 152 11.15 5.37 29.53
C LEU A 152 10.36 4.27 30.28
N PRO A 153 9.04 4.44 30.49
CA PRO A 153 8.17 3.37 30.99
C PRO A 153 8.02 2.22 29.96
N SER A 154 7.83 1.00 30.47
CA SER A 154 7.66 -0.23 29.68
C SER A 154 6.36 -0.21 28.88
N TYR A 155 6.44 -0.65 27.62
CA TYR A 155 5.35 -0.69 26.64
C TYR A 155 4.56 -2.00 26.67
N THR A 156 3.28 -1.92 26.29
CA THR A 156 2.38 -3.04 26.01
C THR A 156 2.33 -3.26 24.51
N GLN A 157 2.84 -4.40 24.03
CA GLN A 157 2.77 -4.80 22.63
C GLN A 157 1.33 -4.70 22.10
N ILE A 158 1.12 -3.92 21.04
CA ILE A 158 -0.14 -3.91 20.30
C ILE A 158 -0.15 -5.18 19.45
N ASP A 159 -0.95 -6.16 19.85
CA ASP A 159 -1.24 -7.32 19.02
C ASP A 159 -2.17 -6.91 17.88
N LEU A 160 -1.72 -7.18 16.65
CA LEU A 160 -2.43 -6.87 15.43
C LEU A 160 -3.40 -8.01 15.08
N PRO A 161 -4.58 -7.70 14.53
CA PRO A 161 -5.45 -8.72 13.97
C PRO A 161 -4.75 -9.37 12.77
N SER A 162 -4.70 -10.71 12.74
CA SER A 162 -4.15 -11.46 11.61
C SER A 162 -5.04 -11.28 10.39
N GLU A 163 -4.45 -10.84 9.28
CA GLU A 163 -5.15 -10.76 8.00
C GLU A 163 -5.32 -12.15 7.41
N THR A 164 -6.57 -12.53 7.13
CA THR A 164 -6.89 -13.77 6.40
C THR A 164 -7.76 -13.40 5.20
N ILE A 165 -7.16 -13.26 4.03
CA ILE A 165 -7.90 -13.12 2.77
C ILE A 165 -8.20 -14.52 2.25
N THR A 166 -9.47 -14.78 1.95
CA THR A 166 -9.90 -16.05 1.37
C THR A 166 -10.15 -15.88 -0.12
N LEU A 167 -9.67 -16.85 -0.91
CA LEU A 167 -9.90 -16.88 -2.37
C LEU A 167 -11.16 -17.68 -2.73
N ASP A 168 -12.15 -17.75 -1.84
CA ASP A 168 -13.41 -18.47 -2.07
C ASP A 168 -14.18 -17.89 -3.28
N ALA A 169 -14.12 -16.57 -3.46
CA ALA A 169 -14.69 -15.88 -4.61
C ALA A 169 -14.04 -16.29 -5.94
N PHE A 170 -12.80 -16.77 -5.91
CA PHE A 170 -12.04 -17.20 -7.09
C PHE A 170 -12.64 -18.44 -7.77
N SER A 171 -13.27 -19.32 -6.99
CA SER A 171 -13.99 -20.49 -7.53
C SER A 171 -15.19 -20.07 -8.37
N ASN A 172 -15.97 -19.11 -7.87
CA ASN A 172 -17.10 -18.54 -8.62
C ASN A 172 -16.63 -17.77 -9.84
N HIS A 173 -15.53 -17.02 -9.72
CA HIS A 173 -14.90 -16.33 -10.84
C HIS A 173 -14.50 -17.32 -11.94
N SER A 174 -13.78 -18.39 -11.60
CA SER A 174 -13.34 -19.42 -12.55
C SER A 174 -14.53 -20.13 -13.21
N ARG A 175 -15.57 -20.45 -12.44
CA ARG A 175 -16.81 -21.03 -12.97
C ARG A 175 -17.56 -20.06 -13.91
N ASN A 176 -17.64 -18.79 -13.56
CA ASN A 176 -18.30 -17.77 -14.39
C ASN A 176 -17.54 -17.58 -15.71
N ASN A 177 -16.21 -17.53 -15.67
CA ASN A 177 -15.39 -17.48 -16.89
C ASN A 177 -15.66 -18.69 -17.79
N LEU A 178 -15.84 -19.89 -17.22
CA LEU A 178 -16.20 -21.07 -17.99
C LEU A 178 -17.56 -20.93 -18.67
N VAL A 179 -18.55 -20.37 -17.97
CA VAL A 179 -19.87 -20.10 -18.54
C VAL A 179 -19.82 -19.00 -19.60
N ILE A 180 -19.00 -17.97 -19.42
CA ILE A 180 -18.79 -16.88 -20.38
C ILE A 180 -18.15 -17.42 -21.66
N GLU A 181 -17.07 -18.16 -21.50
CA GLU A 181 -16.23 -18.60 -22.60
C GLU A 181 -16.87 -19.74 -23.38
N PHE A 182 -17.42 -20.70 -22.63
CA PHE A 182 -17.91 -21.90 -23.26
C PHE A 182 -19.42 -21.96 -23.33
N GLY A 183 -20.19 -21.27 -22.47
CA GLY A 183 -21.64 -21.40 -22.41
C GLY A 183 -22.07 -22.85 -22.14
N THR A 184 -22.90 -23.11 -21.15
CA THR A 184 -23.28 -24.51 -20.82
C THR A 184 -23.88 -25.29 -22.00
N GLU A 185 -24.41 -24.60 -23.02
CA GLU A 185 -24.80 -25.19 -24.30
C GLU A 185 -23.75 -25.00 -25.41
N ILE A 186 -23.08 -23.85 -25.48
CA ILE A 186 -22.10 -23.52 -26.52
C ILE A 186 -20.85 -24.42 -26.44
N PHE A 187 -20.50 -25.00 -25.28
CA PHE A 187 -19.33 -25.88 -25.17
C PHE A 187 -19.55 -27.17 -25.95
N GLY A 188 -20.76 -27.73 -25.86
CA GLY A 188 -21.16 -28.90 -26.62
C GLY A 188 -21.22 -28.62 -28.11
N TRP A 189 -21.70 -27.44 -28.50
CA TRP A 189 -21.70 -26.98 -29.90
C TRP A 189 -20.28 -26.66 -30.40
N PHE A 190 -19.41 -26.10 -29.58
CA PHE A 190 -18.02 -25.75 -29.92
C PHE A 190 -17.15 -27.00 -30.01
N LEU A 191 -17.23 -27.94 -29.06
CA LEU A 191 -16.59 -29.26 -29.18
C LEU A 191 -17.13 -30.03 -30.38
N GLY A 192 -18.44 -30.00 -30.59
CA GLY A 192 -19.09 -30.57 -31.77
C GLY A 192 -18.59 -29.93 -33.07
N PHE A 193 -18.47 -28.60 -33.10
CA PHE A 193 -17.98 -27.85 -34.24
C PHE A 193 -16.49 -28.08 -34.49
N VAL A 194 -15.64 -28.09 -33.46
CA VAL A 194 -14.22 -28.39 -33.56
C VAL A 194 -14.00 -29.84 -34.00
N LEU A 195 -14.75 -30.81 -33.48
CA LEU A 195 -14.71 -32.19 -33.95
C LEU A 195 -15.17 -32.32 -35.41
N VAL A 196 -16.25 -31.65 -35.78
CA VAL A 196 -16.73 -31.60 -37.17
C VAL A 196 -15.71 -30.93 -38.08
N GLN A 197 -15.06 -29.84 -37.66
CA GLN A 197 -14.00 -29.17 -38.42
C GLN A 197 -12.74 -30.03 -38.54
N ILE A 198 -12.36 -30.76 -37.48
CA ILE A 198 -11.27 -31.75 -37.56
C ILE A 198 -11.64 -32.84 -38.56
N ILE A 199 -12.88 -33.35 -38.55
CA ILE A 199 -13.36 -34.36 -39.50
C ILE A 199 -13.41 -33.79 -40.93
N LEU A 200 -13.88 -32.55 -41.11
CA LEU A 200 -13.93 -31.86 -42.41
C LEU A 200 -12.53 -31.48 -42.93
N LEU A 201 -11.55 -31.26 -42.06
CA LEU A 201 -10.14 -31.12 -42.45
C LEU A 201 -9.58 -32.42 -43.06
N PHE A 202 -10.15 -33.58 -42.73
CA PHE A 202 -9.85 -34.86 -43.39
C PHE A 202 -10.79 -35.17 -44.58
N ILE A 203 -11.90 -34.44 -44.72
CA ILE A 203 -12.93 -34.65 -45.77
C ILE A 203 -13.10 -33.33 -46.51
N ASP A 204 -12.16 -33.08 -47.42
CA ASP A 204 -12.01 -31.84 -48.18
C ASP A 204 -13.32 -31.36 -48.85
N LYS A 205 -13.54 -30.04 -48.82
CA LYS A 205 -14.66 -29.25 -49.41
C LYS A 205 -16.04 -29.40 -48.77
N ILE A 206 -16.62 -28.31 -48.25
CA ILE A 206 -18.07 -28.02 -48.39
C ILE A 206 -18.44 -26.55 -48.08
N ALA A 207 -17.69 -25.80 -47.27
CA ALA A 207 -18.05 -24.41 -46.95
C ALA A 207 -17.39 -23.40 -47.91
N GLY A 208 -18.17 -22.81 -48.82
CA GLY A 208 -17.69 -21.76 -49.75
C GLY A 208 -17.25 -20.46 -49.04
N LEU A 209 -16.61 -19.56 -49.80
CA LEU A 209 -15.94 -18.33 -49.32
C LEU A 209 -16.81 -17.42 -48.42
N TRP A 210 -18.12 -17.31 -48.71
CA TRP A 210 -19.04 -16.42 -47.99
C TRP A 210 -19.51 -16.97 -46.64
N GLY A 211 -19.63 -18.30 -46.49
CA GLY A 211 -19.96 -18.91 -45.20
C GLY A 211 -18.80 -18.75 -44.21
N CYS A 212 -17.58 -18.99 -44.68
CA CYS A 212 -16.35 -18.76 -43.92
C CYS A 212 -16.24 -17.30 -43.43
N LEU A 213 -16.62 -16.33 -44.25
CA LEU A 213 -16.53 -14.91 -43.89
C LEU A 213 -17.55 -14.52 -42.80
N ILE A 214 -18.78 -15.04 -42.86
CA ILE A 214 -19.81 -14.82 -41.82
C ILE A 214 -19.38 -15.49 -40.50
N ASP A 215 -18.87 -16.72 -40.56
CA ASP A 215 -18.41 -17.45 -39.38
C ASP A 215 -17.25 -16.73 -38.68
N VAL A 216 -16.31 -16.19 -39.45
CA VAL A 216 -15.19 -15.38 -38.91
C VAL A 216 -15.71 -14.11 -38.24
N ILE A 217 -16.67 -13.40 -38.83
CA ILE A 217 -17.24 -12.18 -38.23
C ILE A 217 -17.98 -12.51 -36.92
N VAL A 218 -18.80 -13.57 -36.92
CA VAL A 218 -19.52 -14.02 -35.72
C VAL A 218 -18.55 -14.45 -34.63
N PHE A 219 -17.50 -15.19 -34.99
CA PHE A 219 -16.43 -15.58 -34.07
C PHE A 219 -15.75 -14.37 -33.44
N ILE A 220 -15.39 -13.35 -34.23
CA ILE A 220 -14.79 -12.11 -33.71
C ILE A 220 -15.73 -11.41 -32.73
N ILE A 221 -17.03 -11.30 -33.05
CA ILE A 221 -18.02 -10.67 -32.16
C ILE A 221 -18.14 -11.45 -30.84
N ILE A 222 -18.20 -12.77 -30.89
CA ILE A 222 -18.26 -13.64 -29.70
C ILE A 222 -17.01 -13.43 -28.85
N VAL A 223 -15.82 -13.47 -29.45
CA VAL A 223 -14.56 -13.25 -28.73
C VAL A 223 -14.53 -11.89 -28.05
N VAL A 224 -14.96 -10.82 -28.72
CA VAL A 224 -15.00 -9.47 -28.13
C VAL A 224 -15.96 -9.41 -26.94
N ILE A 225 -17.15 -10.00 -27.05
CA ILE A 225 -18.13 -10.04 -25.96
C ILE A 225 -17.60 -10.88 -24.79
N SER A 226 -16.98 -12.04 -25.05
CA SER A 226 -16.39 -12.90 -24.02
C SER A 226 -15.25 -12.20 -23.28
N VAL A 227 -14.38 -11.47 -23.98
CA VAL A 227 -13.33 -10.65 -23.36
C VAL A 227 -13.94 -9.58 -22.45
N PHE A 228 -14.98 -8.87 -22.91
CA PHE A 228 -15.65 -7.86 -22.10
C PHE A 228 -16.30 -8.45 -20.84
N MET A 229 -16.98 -9.59 -20.98
CA MET A 229 -17.61 -10.28 -19.85
C MET A 229 -16.58 -10.86 -18.88
N SER A 230 -15.46 -11.43 -19.37
CA SER A 230 -14.35 -11.90 -18.53
C SER A 230 -13.75 -10.74 -17.75
N SER A 231 -13.51 -9.59 -18.39
CA SER A 231 -13.01 -8.39 -17.72
C SER A 231 -13.96 -7.91 -16.63
N SER A 232 -15.27 -7.89 -16.89
CA SER A 232 -16.26 -7.56 -15.86
C SER A 232 -16.26 -8.55 -14.69
N ASN A 233 -16.01 -9.84 -14.95
CA ASN A 233 -15.91 -10.86 -13.91
C ASN A 233 -14.62 -10.70 -13.08
N ASP A 234 -13.50 -10.34 -13.72
CA ASP A 234 -12.24 -9.96 -13.04
C ASP A 234 -12.48 -8.78 -12.08
N THR A 235 -13.17 -7.72 -12.53
CA THR A 235 -13.51 -6.57 -11.67
C THR A 235 -14.32 -6.97 -10.44
N LYS A 236 -15.32 -7.85 -10.60
CA LYS A 236 -16.14 -8.33 -9.45
C LYS A 236 -15.32 -9.11 -8.43
N LEU A 237 -14.33 -9.87 -8.89
CA LEU A 237 -13.43 -10.59 -8.01
C LEU A 237 -12.55 -9.60 -7.22
N ILE A 238 -11.97 -8.61 -7.92
CA ILE A 238 -11.16 -7.54 -7.31
C ILE A 238 -11.96 -6.81 -6.23
N GLU A 239 -13.16 -6.32 -6.56
CA GLU A 239 -14.06 -5.65 -5.62
C GLU A 239 -14.38 -6.53 -4.40
N SER A 240 -14.54 -7.85 -4.60
CA SER A 240 -14.78 -8.78 -3.51
C SER A 240 -13.57 -8.95 -2.59
N LEU A 241 -12.34 -8.89 -3.12
CA LEU A 241 -11.10 -8.98 -2.33
C LEU A 241 -10.87 -7.69 -1.55
N GLU A 242 -11.07 -6.53 -2.18
CA GLU A 242 -11.01 -5.22 -1.52
C GLU A 242 -12.02 -5.13 -0.36
N LYS A 243 -13.24 -5.62 -0.58
CA LYS A 243 -14.26 -5.66 0.46
C LYS A 243 -13.86 -6.56 1.64
N GLN A 244 -13.25 -7.72 1.37
CA GLN A 244 -12.73 -8.60 2.43
C GLN A 244 -11.63 -7.90 3.22
N HIS A 245 -10.67 -7.27 2.54
CA HIS A 245 -9.59 -6.53 3.20
C HIS A 245 -10.16 -5.44 4.11
N ASN A 246 -11.05 -4.58 3.60
CA ASN A 246 -11.67 -3.50 4.37
C ASN A 246 -12.52 -3.97 5.57
N GLN A 247 -13.03 -5.21 5.53
CA GLN A 247 -13.81 -5.79 6.62
C GLN A 247 -12.93 -6.44 7.70
N THR A 248 -11.84 -7.10 7.29
CA THR A 248 -10.92 -7.80 8.19
C THR A 248 -9.91 -6.84 8.82
N VAL A 249 -9.43 -5.89 8.04
CA VAL A 249 -8.42 -4.90 8.41
C VAL A 249 -9.12 -3.58 8.72
N ARG A 250 -9.71 -3.50 9.92
CA ARG A 250 -10.33 -2.28 10.41
C ARG A 250 -9.53 -1.74 11.60
N TYR A 251 -8.46 -1.01 11.29
CA TYR A 251 -7.69 -0.32 12.31
C TYR A 251 -8.49 0.86 12.86
N ASP A 252 -8.74 0.84 14.17
CA ASP A 252 -9.30 2.00 14.87
C ASP A 252 -8.19 3.03 15.14
N TYR A 253 -7.77 3.70 14.07
CA TYR A 253 -6.74 4.74 14.11
C TYR A 253 -7.12 5.89 15.05
N GLU A 254 -8.41 6.19 15.20
CA GLU A 254 -8.89 7.22 16.13
C GLU A 254 -8.64 6.81 17.59
N THR A 255 -9.00 5.58 17.95
CA THR A 255 -8.74 5.04 19.30
C THR A 255 -7.23 4.91 19.57
N LEU A 256 -6.45 4.48 18.58
CA LEU A 256 -5.00 4.40 18.71
C LEU A 256 -4.39 5.79 18.92
N LEU A 257 -4.75 6.78 18.09
CA LEU A 257 -4.30 8.17 18.24
C LEU A 257 -4.69 8.73 19.61
N LYS A 258 -5.92 8.46 20.07
CA LYS A 258 -6.39 8.88 21.40
C LYS A 258 -5.55 8.25 22.52
N SER A 259 -5.22 6.97 22.40
CA SER A 259 -4.35 6.27 23.34
C SER A 259 -2.94 6.89 23.40
N LEU A 260 -2.32 7.12 22.23
CA LEU A 260 -1.01 7.76 22.13
C LEU A 260 -1.03 9.17 22.74
N ASN A 261 -2.03 9.99 22.41
CA ASN A 261 -2.18 11.34 22.95
C ASN A 261 -2.43 11.36 24.46
N ASN A 262 -3.16 10.39 24.99
CA ASN A 262 -3.35 10.22 26.43
C ASN A 262 -2.04 9.84 27.14
N ASN A 263 -1.21 9.00 26.52
CA ASN A 263 0.11 8.65 27.06
C ASN A 263 1.06 9.85 27.04
N THR A 264 1.03 10.65 25.97
CA THR A 264 1.73 11.93 25.88
C THR A 264 1.30 12.87 27.01
N ALA A 265 -0.02 13.07 27.21
CA ALA A 265 -0.53 13.93 28.28
C ALA A 265 -0.07 13.45 29.66
N LYS A 266 -0.21 12.15 29.96
CA LYS A 266 0.25 11.55 31.22
C LYS A 266 1.75 11.74 31.45
N PHE A 267 2.58 11.62 30.41
CA PHE A 267 4.02 11.80 30.54
C PHE A 267 4.35 13.23 30.98
N TYR A 268 3.84 14.23 30.26
CA TYR A 268 4.14 15.62 30.58
C TYR A 268 3.45 16.07 31.86
N GLU A 269 2.20 15.66 32.14
CA GLU A 269 1.44 16.06 33.33
C GLU A 269 2.00 15.50 34.65
N ASN A 270 2.56 14.30 34.64
CA ASN A 270 3.18 13.66 35.81
C ASN A 270 4.66 14.05 36.03
N LEU A 271 5.19 14.94 35.18
CA LEU A 271 6.48 15.65 35.33
C LEU A 271 6.24 17.06 35.88
#